data_AF-U9SKJ8-F1
#
_entry.id   AF-U9SKJ8-F1
#
_cell.length_a   1.000
_cell.length_b   1.000
_cell.length_c   1.000
_cell.angle_alpha   90.00
_cell.angle_beta   90.00
_cell.angle_gamma   90.00
#
_symmetry.space_group_name_H-M   'P 1'
#
loop_
_entity.id
_entity.type
_entity.pdbx_description
1 polymer ?
#
loop_
_entity_poly.entity_id
_entity_poly.type
_entity_poly.pdbx_seq_one_letter_code
_entity_poly.pdbx_strand_id
1 'polypeptide(L)'
;MLDCFVSQGWCRPFINPVPESARNYHLRIARPMDLITVEHKLWAGEYDCAVSKFYADLAQIIYNAFKFHEKDSVIFKEADSMLTCFVNL
;
A
#
# COMPACT_ATOMS: atom_id res chain seq x y z
N MET A 1 8.24 12.53 3.34
CA MET A 1 7.00 11.75 3.16
C MET A 1 7.28 10.26 3.35
N LEU A 2 8.15 9.63 2.54
CA LEU A 2 8.56 8.22 2.75
C LEU A 2 9.26 8.00 4.11
N ASP A 3 10.20 8.86 4.52
CA ASP A 3 10.87 8.75 5.84
C ASP A 3 9.91 8.87 7.04
N CYS A 4 8.83 9.64 6.89
CA CYS A 4 7.77 9.75 7.90
C CYS A 4 6.86 8.52 7.95
N PHE A 5 6.82 7.69 6.89
CA PHE A 5 6.05 6.46 6.84
C PHE A 5 6.85 5.26 7.39
N VAL A 6 8.12 5.09 6.99
CA VAL A 6 8.95 3.96 7.46
C VAL A 6 9.35 4.04 8.94
N SER A 7 9.33 5.24 9.52
CA SER A 7 9.57 5.43 10.96
C SER A 7 8.39 5.01 11.84
N GLN A 8 7.23 4.69 11.25
CA GLN A 8 6.04 4.35 12.02
C GLN A 8 5.59 2.90 11.80
N GLY A 9 5.32 2.20 12.90
CA GLY A 9 5.13 0.75 12.92
C GLY A 9 3.98 0.22 12.03
N TRP A 10 2.96 1.05 11.82
CA TRP A 10 1.75 0.71 11.05
C TRP A 10 2.00 0.55 9.55
N CYS A 11 3.11 1.07 9.00
CA CYS A 11 3.42 0.86 7.59
C CYS A 11 4.04 -0.53 7.30
N ARG A 12 4.55 -1.22 8.33
CA ARG A 12 5.31 -2.48 8.17
C ARG A 12 4.62 -3.57 7.34
N PRO A 13 3.31 -3.83 7.48
CA PRO A 13 2.63 -4.87 6.68
C PRO A 13 2.60 -4.57 5.18
N PHE A 14 2.78 -3.30 4.80
CA PHE A 14 2.60 -2.82 3.43
C PHE A 14 3.92 -2.54 2.70
N ILE A 15 5.06 -2.79 3.35
CA ILE A 15 6.39 -2.51 2.79
C ILE A 15 6.71 -3.48 1.66
N ASN A 16 6.58 -4.78 1.93
CA ASN A 16 6.99 -5.83 1.01
C ASN A 16 5.79 -6.36 0.20
N PRO A 17 6.04 -6.84 -1.03
CA PRO A 17 5.01 -7.56 -1.78
C PRO A 17 4.46 -8.74 -0.99
N VAL A 18 3.15 -8.96 -1.07
CA VAL A 18 2.55 -10.18 -0.52
C VAL A 18 3.09 -11.40 -1.30
N PRO A 19 3.69 -12.41 -0.63
CA PRO A 19 4.34 -13.51 -1.32
C PRO A 19 3.41 -14.24 -2.30
N GLU A 20 3.95 -14.72 -3.42
CA GLU A 20 3.19 -15.49 -4.42
C GLU A 20 2.57 -16.78 -3.82
N SER A 21 3.18 -17.32 -2.76
CA SER A 21 2.65 -18.47 -2.04
C SER A 21 1.31 -18.20 -1.34
N ALA A 22 0.95 -16.94 -1.08
CA ALA A 22 -0.32 -16.53 -0.49
C ALA A 22 -1.47 -16.59 -1.51
N ARG A 23 -1.76 -17.79 -2.04
CA ARG A 23 -2.73 -18.01 -3.13
C ARG A 23 -4.09 -17.36 -2.87
N ASN A 24 -4.61 -17.46 -1.64
CA ASN A 24 -5.90 -16.86 -1.27
C ASN A 24 -5.93 -15.33 -1.40
N TYR A 25 -4.79 -14.67 -1.17
CA TYR A 25 -4.66 -13.22 -1.39
C TYR A 25 -4.76 -12.90 -2.88
N HIS A 26 -3.94 -13.55 -3.70
CA HIS A 26 -3.89 -13.32 -5.15
C HIS A 26 -5.16 -13.76 -5.88
N LEU A 27 -5.96 -14.66 -5.30
CA LEU A 27 -7.30 -14.99 -5.80
C LEU A 27 -8.34 -13.88 -5.54
N ARG A 28 -8.19 -13.10 -4.46
CA ARG A 28 -9.15 -12.05 -4.06
C ARG A 28 -8.73 -10.65 -4.50
N ILE A 29 -7.43 -10.41 -4.62
CA ILE A 29 -6.82 -9.12 -4.92
C ILE A 29 -6.25 -9.16 -6.34
N ALA A 30 -6.93 -8.48 -7.26
CA ALA A 30 -6.58 -8.48 -8.68
C ALA A 30 -5.34 -7.62 -8.99
N ARG A 31 -5.04 -6.62 -8.16
CA ARG A 31 -3.93 -5.69 -8.35
C ARG A 31 -3.13 -5.55 -7.06
N PRO A 32 -2.26 -6.52 -6.73
CA PRO A 32 -1.33 -6.38 -5.61
C PRO A 32 -0.48 -5.11 -5.76
N MET A 33 -0.18 -4.46 -4.64
CA MET A 33 0.70 -3.30 -4.58
C MET A 33 1.29 -3.21 -3.17
N ASP A 34 2.48 -2.65 -3.07
CA ASP A 34 3.27 -2.47 -1.85
C ASP A 34 4.24 -1.29 -2.00
N LEU A 35 4.78 -0.80 -0.89
CA LEU A 35 5.60 0.41 -0.89
C LEU A 35 6.93 0.25 -1.64
N ILE A 36 7.57 -0.92 -1.59
CA ILE A 36 8.80 -1.19 -2.36
C ILE A 36 8.51 -1.16 -3.86
N THR A 37 7.40 -1.76 -4.30
CA THR A 37 6.98 -1.69 -5.70
C THR A 37 6.71 -0.24 -6.11
N VAL A 38 6.03 0.55 -5.28
CA VAL A 38 5.81 1.98 -5.56
C VAL A 38 7.13 2.76 -5.68
N GLU A 39 8.09 2.51 -4.78
CA GLU A 39 9.41 3.13 -4.81
C GLU A 39 10.18 2.77 -6.09
N HIS A 40 10.22 1.49 -6.46
CA HIS A 40 10.88 1.04 -7.68
C HIS A 40 10.28 1.70 -8.92
N LYS A 41 8.95 1.77 -9.01
CA LYS A 41 8.25 2.43 -10.13
C LYS A 41 8.55 3.92 -10.20
N LEU A 42 8.68 4.58 -9.05
CA LEU A 42 9.07 5.99 -8.97
C LEU A 42 10.48 6.19 -9.53
N TRP A 43 11.44 5.36 -9.13
CA TRP A 43 12.83 5.48 -9.58
C TRP A 43 13.02 5.07 -11.05
N ALA A 44 12.13 4.21 -11.57
CA ALA A 44 12.07 3.86 -12.98
C ALA A 44 11.39 4.95 -13.86
N GLY A 45 10.92 6.05 -13.29
CA GLY A 45 10.28 7.15 -14.01
C GLY A 45 8.85 6.85 -14.49
N GLU A 46 8.19 5.81 -13.97
CA GLU A 46 6.85 5.40 -14.42
C GLU A 46 5.75 6.43 -14.09
N TYR A 47 6.06 7.39 -13.22
CA TYR A 47 5.15 8.45 -12.79
C TYR A 47 5.48 9.83 -13.37
N ASP A 48 6.54 9.98 -14.18
CA ASP A 48 7.09 11.28 -14.60
C ASP A 48 6.08 12.20 -15.30
N CYS A 49 5.12 11.61 -16.01
CA CYS A 49 4.08 12.36 -16.73
C CYS A 49 2.74 12.44 -15.98
N ALA A 50 2.59 11.77 -14.83
CA ALA A 50 1.31 11.66 -14.14
C ALA A 50 1.47 11.33 -12.65
N VAL A 51 1.56 12.38 -11.82
CA VAL A 51 1.55 12.28 -10.35
C VAL A 51 0.31 11.55 -9.82
N SER A 52 -0.83 11.64 -10.53
CA SER A 52 -2.05 10.89 -10.17
C SER A 52 -1.86 9.37 -10.16
N LYS A 53 -0.97 8.82 -10.99
CA LYS A 53 -0.66 7.39 -11.00
C LYS A 53 0.07 6.96 -9.72
N PHE A 54 0.97 7.80 -9.21
CA PHE A 54 1.66 7.55 -7.94
C PHE A 54 0.65 7.49 -6.79
N TYR A 55 -0.25 8.48 -6.70
CA TYR A 55 -1.32 8.48 -5.70
C TYR A 55 -2.28 7.29 -5.84
N ALA A 56 -2.60 6.88 -7.07
CA ALA A 56 -3.44 5.71 -7.32
C ALA A 56 -2.81 4.41 -6.78
N ASP A 57 -1.49 4.28 -6.84
CA ASP A 57 -0.80 3.08 -6.33
C ASP A 57 -0.67 3.08 -4.82
N LEU A 58 -0.44 4.24 -4.19
CA LEU A 58 -0.54 4.37 -2.75
C LEU A 58 -1.95 4.05 -2.24
N ALA A 59 -2.99 4.57 -2.91
CA ALA A 59 -4.38 4.25 -2.60
C ALA A 59 -4.70 2.76 -2.82
N GLN A 60 -4.06 2.11 -3.81
CA GLN A 60 -4.24 0.68 -4.08
C GLN A 60 -3.80 -0.20 -2.91
N ILE A 61 -2.70 0.16 -2.23
CA ILE A 61 -2.19 -0.55 -1.04
C ILE A 61 -3.28 -0.56 0.06
N ILE A 62 -3.82 0.61 0.37
CA ILE A 62 -4.85 0.81 1.40
C ILE A 62 -6.13 0.06 1.02
N TYR A 63 -6.58 0.20 -0.23
CA TYR A 63 -7.77 -0.48 -0.74
C TYR A 63 -7.65 -2.00 -0.64
N ASN A 64 -6.49 -2.56 -1.01
CA ASN A 64 -6.25 -4.00 -0.93
C ASN A 64 -6.33 -4.49 0.52
N ALA A 65 -5.79 -3.73 1.46
CA ALA A 65 -5.83 -4.06 2.88
C ALA A 65 -7.28 -4.12 3.39
N PHE A 66 -8.09 -3.10 3.10
CA PHE A 66 -9.51 -3.07 3.49
C PHE A 66 -10.35 -4.15 2.80
N LYS A 67 -10.02 -4.51 1.56
CA LYS A 67 -10.73 -5.56 0.82
C LYS A 67 -10.41 -6.95 1.33
N PHE A 68 -9.17 -7.19 1.76
CA PHE A 68 -8.72 -8.53 2.14
C PHE A 68 -8.96 -8.84 3.62
N HIS A 69 -8.71 -7.86 4.50
CA HIS A 69 -8.72 -8.03 5.94
C HIS A 69 -10.05 -7.56 6.58
N GLU A 70 -10.42 -8.22 7.67
CA GLU A 70 -11.60 -7.85 8.46
C GLU A 70 -11.39 -6.53 9.22
N LYS A 71 -12.47 -5.76 9.41
CA LYS A 71 -12.44 -4.41 10.02
C LYS A 71 -11.73 -4.33 11.38
N ASP A 72 -11.88 -5.37 12.20
CA ASP A 72 -11.29 -5.39 13.55
C ASP A 72 -9.85 -5.89 13.60
N SER A 73 -9.32 -6.38 12.47
CA SER A 73 -7.95 -6.87 12.39
C SER A 73 -6.92 -5.75 12.53
N VAL A 74 -5.74 -6.10 13.01
CA VAL A 74 -4.62 -5.17 13.18
C VAL A 74 -4.27 -4.49 11.85
N ILE A 75 -4.14 -5.27 10.77
CA ILE A 75 -3.75 -4.76 9.45
C ILE A 75 -4.81 -3.80 8.88
N PHE A 76 -6.10 -4.05 9.14
CA PHE A 76 -7.15 -3.11 8.73
C PHE A 76 -6.99 -1.77 9.45
N LYS A 77 -6.75 -1.77 10.77
CA LYS A 77 -6.55 -0.54 11.56
C LYS A 77 -5.26 0.20 11.17
N GLU A 78 -4.22 -0.54 10.80
CA GLU A 78 -2.98 0.03 10.26
C GLU A 78 -3.21 0.68 8.89
N ALA A 79 -4.02 0.08 8.02
CA ALA A 79 -4.45 0.69 6.75
C ALA A 79 -5.33 1.93 6.96
N ASP A 80 -6.17 1.94 8.00
CA ASP A 80 -6.98 3.11 8.37
C ASP A 80 -6.11 4.28 8.86
N SER A 81 -5.06 3.97 9.61
CA SER A 81 -4.02 4.94 9.95
C SER A 81 -3.33 5.46 8.68
N MET A 82 -2.98 4.56 7.73
CA MET A 82 -2.43 4.88 6.39
C MET A 82 -3.31 5.86 5.63
N LEU A 83 -4.60 5.58 5.57
CA LEU A 83 -5.59 6.45 4.96
C LEU A 83 -5.64 7.82 5.64
N THR A 84 -5.70 7.85 6.97
CA THR A 84 -5.78 9.10 7.74
C THR A 84 -4.59 10.00 7.45
N CYS A 85 -3.37 9.46 7.39
CA CYS A 85 -2.21 10.28 7.01
C CYS A 85 -2.25 10.70 5.55
N PHE A 86 -2.65 9.79 4.65
CA PHE A 86 -2.74 10.07 3.21
C PHE A 86 -3.70 11.22 2.87
N VAL A 87 -4.84 11.33 3.55
CA VAL A 87 -5.84 12.39 3.30
C VAL A 87 -5.54 13.70 4.00
N ASN A 88 -4.63 13.69 4.99
CA ASN A 88 -4.22 14.88 5.75
C ASN A 88 -2.91 15.50 5.22
N LEU A 89 -2.35 14.96 4.14
CA LEU A 89 -1.22 15.49 3.38
C LEU A 89 -1.73 16.36 2.22
#